data_AF-A0A6V7L0L7-F1
#
_entry.id   AF-A0A6V7L0L7-F1
#
_cell.length_a   1.000
_cell.length_b   1.000
_cell.length_c   1.000
_cell.angle_alpha   90.00
_cell.angle_beta   90.00
_cell.angle_gamma   90.00
#
_symmetry.space_group_name_H-M   'P 1'
#
loop_
_entity.id
_entity.type
_entity.pdbx_description
1 polymer ?
#
loop_
_entity_poly.entity_id
_entity_poly.type
_entity_poly.pdbx_seq_one_letter_code
_entity_poly.pdbx_strand_id
1 'polypeptide(L)' 'MNNQYVKILRNNQTTTGFSYKNPADWTVDNPTCDGQYQSPINIDDSGRNERMVKDRSINWNGYDNIPVIMTGINNGHT' A
#
# COMPACT_ATOMS: atom_id res chain seq x y z
N MET A 1 20.53 -23.47 -27.57
CA MET A 1 19.46 -24.27 -26.92
C MET A 1 18.65 -23.31 -26.05
N ASN A 2 17.33 -23.32 -26.24
CA ASN A 2 16.40 -22.26 -25.83
C ASN A 2 16.21 -22.17 -24.30
N ASN A 3 16.43 -20.98 -23.77
CA ASN A 3 16.28 -20.63 -22.36
C ASN A 3 14.83 -20.23 -22.02
N GLN A 4 13.86 -21.06 -22.41
CA GLN A 4 12.42 -20.81 -22.19
C GLN A 4 11.82 -21.57 -20.98
N TYR A 5 12.61 -22.39 -20.29
CA TYR A 5 12.08 -23.30 -19.27
C TYR A 5 12.10 -22.76 -17.83
N VAL A 6 12.70 -21.59 -17.57
CA VAL A 6 12.71 -21.00 -16.21
C VAL A 6 11.36 -20.36 -15.83
N LYS A 7 10.34 -20.46 -16.71
CA LYS A 7 8.99 -19.92 -16.45
C LYS A 7 7.96 -20.94 -15.94
N ILE A 8 8.30 -22.22 -15.84
CA ILE A 8 7.31 -23.30 -15.59
C ILE A 8 7.71 -24.15 -14.37
N LEU A 9 8.04 -23.55 -13.23
CA LEU A 9 8.04 -24.23 -11.92
C LEU A 9 7.68 -23.27 -10.79
N ARG A 10 6.69 -22.38 -11.00
CA ARG A 10 5.95 -21.84 -9.86
C ARG A 10 4.85 -22.85 -9.56
N ASN A 11 5.21 -23.80 -8.69
CA ASN A 11 4.30 -24.78 -8.12
C ASN A 11 3.00 -24.08 -7.70
N ASN A 12 1.86 -24.73 -7.95
CA ASN A 12 0.51 -24.39 -7.46
C ASN A 12 0.45 -24.38 -5.92
N GLN A 13 1.20 -23.50 -5.28
CA GLN A 13 0.96 -23.08 -3.91
C GLN A 13 0.31 -21.72 -3.99
N THR A 14 -1.02 -21.70 -3.94
CA THR A 14 -1.78 -20.52 -3.53
C THR A 14 -1.43 -20.23 -2.07
N THR A 15 -0.28 -19.62 -1.84
CA THR A 15 0.02 -18.94 -0.58
C THR A 15 -0.88 -17.71 -0.53
N THR A 16 -2.02 -17.81 0.16
CA THR A 16 -2.96 -16.71 0.41
C THR A 16 -2.38 -15.70 1.41
N GLY A 17 -1.21 -15.15 1.11
CA GLY A 17 -0.51 -14.20 1.98
C GLY A 17 0.56 -13.43 1.22
N PHE A 18 0.78 -12.18 1.63
CA PHE A 18 1.82 -11.31 1.08
C PHE A 18 2.93 -11.09 2.11
N SER A 19 4.08 -10.60 1.65
CA SER A 19 5.17 -10.17 2.52
C SER A 19 5.77 -8.87 2.02
N TYR A 20 6.28 -8.05 2.92
CA TYR A 20 7.05 -6.83 2.58
C TYR A 20 8.44 -7.13 1.99
N LYS A 21 8.92 -8.39 2.03
CA LYS A 21 10.22 -8.76 1.47
C LYS A 21 10.28 -8.62 -0.05
N ASN A 22 9.20 -8.99 -0.74
CA ASN A 22 9.11 -9.01 -2.20
C ASN A 22 7.82 -8.35 -2.70
N PRO A 23 7.67 -7.01 -2.57
CA PRO A 23 6.45 -6.31 -2.97
C PRO A 23 6.18 -6.37 -4.49
N ALA A 24 7.21 -6.61 -5.30
CA ALA A 24 7.06 -6.80 -6.75
C ALA A 24 6.14 -7.99 -7.10
N ASP A 25 6.07 -9.01 -6.23
CA ASP A 25 5.23 -10.20 -6.46
C ASP A 25 3.77 -9.99 -6.02
N TRP A 26 3.42 -8.87 -5.39
CA TRP A 26 2.03 -8.61 -4.97
C TRP A 26 1.05 -8.61 -6.15
N THR A 27 1.54 -8.28 -7.34
CA THR A 27 0.80 -8.25 -8.61
C THR A 27 0.32 -9.63 -9.07
N VAL A 28 0.94 -10.71 -8.57
CA VAL A 28 0.59 -12.10 -8.95
C VAL A 28 -0.82 -12.43 -8.46
N ASP A 29 -1.11 -12.12 -7.20
CA ASP A 29 -2.42 -12.41 -6.58
C ASP A 29 -3.31 -11.17 -6.51
N ASN A 30 -2.73 -9.95 -6.56
CA ASN A 30 -3.43 -8.67 -6.49
C ASN A 30 -3.00 -7.76 -7.65
N PRO A 31 -3.52 -7.95 -8.88
CA PRO A 31 -3.09 -7.20 -10.07
C PRO A 31 -3.25 -5.68 -9.96
N THR A 32 -4.14 -5.18 -9.08
CA THR A 32 -4.33 -3.74 -8.83
C THR A 32 -3.10 -3.07 -8.21
N CYS A 33 -2.19 -3.84 -7.60
CA CYS A 33 -0.92 -3.33 -7.07
C CYS A 33 0.05 -2.85 -8.17
N ASP A 34 -0.19 -3.17 -9.45
CA ASP A 34 0.58 -2.67 -10.61
C ASP A 34 -0.08 -1.45 -11.28
N GLY A 35 -1.10 -0.85 -10.65
CA GLY A 35 -1.81 0.29 -11.23
C GLY A 35 -0.93 1.55 -11.34
N GLN A 36 -1.25 2.45 -12.25
CA GLN A 36 -0.43 3.65 -12.51
C GLN A 36 -0.41 4.69 -11.37
N TYR A 37 -1.31 4.58 -10.40
CA TYR A 37 -1.53 5.56 -9.33
C TYR A 37 -1.42 4.92 -7.94
N GLN A 38 -0.31 4.21 -7.68
CA GLN A 38 -0.04 3.61 -6.36
C GLN A 38 0.51 4.62 -5.35
N SER A 39 0.40 4.26 -4.07
CA SER A 39 1.12 4.88 -2.95
C SER A 39 2.15 3.89 -2.37
N PRO A 40 3.21 4.36 -1.69
CA PRO A 40 3.55 5.77 -1.42
C PRO A 40 4.20 6.46 -2.64
N ILE A 41 4.23 7.80 -2.60
CA ILE A 41 4.97 8.64 -3.55
C ILE A 41 5.90 9.59 -2.80
N ASN A 42 6.92 10.09 -3.49
CA ASN A 42 7.71 11.21 -2.99
C ASN A 42 6.92 12.52 -3.16
N ILE A 43 6.80 13.31 -2.08
CA ILE A 43 6.19 14.64 -2.11
C ILE A 43 7.32 15.68 -2.09
N ASP A 44 7.54 16.35 -3.21
CA ASP A 44 8.50 17.45 -3.34
C ASP A 44 7.79 18.81 -3.25
N ASP A 45 8.31 19.70 -2.41
CA ASP A 45 7.74 21.01 -2.13
C ASP A 45 8.52 22.16 -2.78
N SER A 46 9.65 21.87 -3.43
CA SER A 46 10.59 22.86 -3.96
C SER A 46 10.08 23.72 -5.13
N GLY A 47 8.88 23.45 -5.66
CA GLY A 47 8.29 24.12 -6.81
C GLY A 47 6.82 24.51 -6.66
N ARG A 48 6.28 24.55 -5.43
CA ARG A 48 4.87 24.92 -5.24
C ARG A 48 4.65 26.41 -5.49
N ASN A 49 4.05 26.72 -6.65
CA ASN A 49 3.30 27.96 -6.82
C ASN A 49 2.11 27.89 -5.85
N GLU A 50 2.14 28.71 -4.80
CA GLU A 50 1.09 28.81 -3.79
C GLU A 50 -0.26 29.16 -4.44
N ARG A 51 -1.06 28.16 -4.83
CA ARG A 51 -2.51 28.31 -5.03
C ARG A 51 -3.22 26.96 -5.08
N MET A 52 -3.14 26.20 -3.98
CA MET A 52 -4.31 25.40 -3.59
C MET A 52 -5.26 26.30 -2.81
N VAL A 53 -6.00 27.15 -3.53
CA VAL A 53 -7.06 27.97 -2.92
C VAL A 53 -8.26 27.07 -2.65
N LYS A 54 -8.24 26.39 -1.51
CA LYS A 54 -9.39 26.32 -0.61
C LYS A 54 -8.89 25.70 0.69
N ASP A 55 -8.61 26.53 1.67
CA ASP A 55 -8.55 26.13 3.07
C ASP A 55 -9.88 25.45 3.41
N ARG A 56 -9.91 24.12 3.31
CA ARG A 56 -10.89 23.30 3.96
C ARG A 56 -10.14 22.67 5.12
N SER A 57 -10.21 23.34 6.27
CA SER A 57 -9.75 22.71 7.50
C SER A 57 -10.42 21.34 7.62
N ILE A 58 -9.64 20.34 8.01
CA ILE A 58 -10.17 19.02 8.31
C ILE A 58 -10.93 19.15 9.63
N ASN A 59 -12.24 18.89 9.59
CA ASN A 59 -13.07 18.92 10.79
C ASN A 59 -13.04 17.55 11.47
N TRP A 60 -12.39 17.49 12.63
CA TRP A 60 -12.30 16.29 13.47
C TRP A 60 -13.44 16.29 14.50
N ASN A 61 -14.51 15.56 14.23
CA ASN A 61 -15.62 15.43 15.18
C ASN A 61 -15.38 14.21 16.09
N GLY A 62 -15.33 14.44 17.40
CA GLY A 62 -15.22 13.37 18.40
C GLY A 62 -13.84 12.70 18.51
N TYR A 63 -12.83 13.20 17.82
CA TYR A 63 -11.45 12.71 17.94
C TYR A 63 -10.86 12.97 19.34
N ASP A 64 -11.28 14.05 19.99
CA ASP A 64 -10.85 14.41 21.35
C ASP A 64 -11.61 13.64 22.44
N ASN A 65 -12.61 12.81 22.06
CA ASN A 65 -13.30 11.97 23.03
C ASN A 65 -12.34 10.89 23.54
N ILE A 66 -12.29 10.71 24.85
CA ILE A 66 -11.46 9.66 25.46
C ILE A 66 -12.24 8.34 25.40
N PRO A 67 -11.79 7.34 24.62
CA PRO A 67 -12.45 6.05 24.57
C PRO A 67 -12.23 5.28 25.88
N VAL A 68 -13.27 4.60 26.36
CA VAL A 68 -13.18 3.73 27.55
C VAL A 68 -12.36 2.47 27.25
N ILE A 69 -12.43 1.97 26.00
CA ILE A 69 -11.72 0.79 25.53
C ILE A 69 -11.18 1.06 24.13
N MET A 70 -9.91 0.70 23.90
CA MET A 70 -9.29 0.64 22.58
C MET A 70 -8.65 -0.73 22.37
N THR A 71 -8.73 -1.26 21.15
CA THR A 71 -8.17 -2.58 20.81
C THR A 71 -7.00 -2.41 19.86
N GLY A 72 -5.82 -2.87 20.28
CA GLY A 72 -4.67 -3.06 19.41
C GLY A 72 -4.40 -4.55 19.24
N ILE A 73 -4.20 -5.00 18.00
CA ILE A 73 -3.90 -6.40 17.67
C ILE A 73 -2.70 -6.40 16.73
N ASN A 74 -1.69 -7.19 17.05
CA ASN A 74 -0.60 -7.48 16.13
C ASN A 74 -1.10 -8.45 15.06
N ASN A 75 -1.16 -7.99 13.81
CA ASN A 75 -1.60 -8.81 12.67
C ASN A 75 -0.42 -9.35 11.82
N GLY A 76 0.82 -9.14 12.26
CA GLY A 76 2.04 -9.53 11.55
C GLY A 76 2.48 -8.58 10.43
N HIS A 77 1.69 -7.56 10.13
CA HIS A 77 1.93 -6.59 9.06
C HIS A 77 1.90 -5.11 9.53
N THR A 78 1.28 -4.83 10.68
CA THR A 78 1.32 -3.54 11.39
C THR A 78 1.00 -3.70 12.87
#